data_AF-A0A162JEM9-F1
#
_entry.id   AF-A0A162JEM9-F1
#
_cell.length_a   1.000
_cell.length_b   1.000
_cell.length_c   1.000
_cell.angle_alpha   90.00
_cell.angle_beta   90.00
_cell.angle_gamma   90.00
#
_symmetry.space_group_name_H-M   'P 1'
#
loop_
_entity.id
_entity.type
_entity.pdbx_description
1 polymer ?
#
loop_
_entity_poly.entity_id
_entity_poly.type
_entity_poly.pdbx_seq_one_letter_code
_entity_poly.pdbx_strand_id
1 'polypeptide(L)'
;MKNHIRDYATAAFRFYAKQSMSADKYKKKIYDEALEEYQRKQKGSGVSCPTEAAIMRAEKAVNKKLAEIRDMEAVELTISELRIKTQGRAIVQAIKLVYFKDVDKELKRGDIHTRVHEAELYIPASERWIYNWLREARKLFAEKRGLRI
;
A
#
# COMPACT_ATOMS: atom_id res chain seq x y z
N MET A 1 -19.58 -2.38 -6.54
CA MET A 1 -18.55 -1.92 -5.57
C MET A 1 -18.85 -0.49 -5.24
N LYS A 2 -19.10 -0.22 -3.96
CA LYS A 2 -19.47 1.10 -3.44
C LYS A 2 -18.32 2.10 -3.64
N ASN A 3 -18.64 3.39 -3.78
CA ASN A 3 -17.63 4.42 -4.09
C ASN A 3 -16.56 4.53 -2.99
N HIS A 4 -16.94 4.47 -1.71
CA HIS A 4 -15.96 4.53 -0.61
C HIS A 4 -14.93 3.38 -0.62
N ILE A 5 -15.31 2.16 -1.01
CA ILE A 5 -14.37 1.02 -1.13
C ILE A 5 -13.38 1.28 -2.28
N ARG A 6 -13.85 1.89 -3.36
CA ARG A 6 -13.01 2.26 -4.50
C ARG A 6 -11.97 3.28 -4.11
N ASP A 7 -12.38 4.32 -3.40
CA ASP A 7 -11.51 5.41 -3.00
C ASP A 7 -10.50 4.93 -1.96
N TYR A 8 -10.96 4.11 -1.01
CA TYR A 8 -10.11 3.44 -0.02
C TYR A 8 -9.05 2.53 -0.66
N ALA A 9 -9.46 1.62 -1.56
CA ALA A 9 -8.52 0.75 -2.25
C ALA A 9 -7.50 1.57 -3.07
N THR A 10 -7.96 2.62 -3.76
CA THR A 10 -7.08 3.53 -4.50
C THR A 10 -6.06 4.19 -3.57
N ALA A 11 -6.49 4.70 -2.42
CA ALA A 11 -5.59 5.26 -1.42
C ALA A 11 -4.58 4.23 -0.89
N ALA A 12 -4.99 2.99 -0.63
CA ALA A 12 -4.11 1.91 -0.17
C ALA A 12 -3.01 1.58 -1.21
N PHE A 13 -3.38 1.42 -2.49
CA PHE A 13 -2.38 1.20 -3.56
C PHE A 13 -1.38 2.34 -3.67
N ARG A 14 -1.85 3.59 -3.55
CA ARG A 14 -0.99 4.78 -3.60
C ARG A 14 -0.08 4.87 -2.38
N PHE A 15 -0.59 4.57 -1.20
CA PHE A 15 0.18 4.54 0.04
C PHE A 15 1.29 3.49 -0.05
N TYR A 16 0.97 2.28 -0.49
CA TYR A 16 1.95 1.22 -0.72
C TYR A 16 3.08 1.69 -1.66
N ALA A 17 2.72 2.31 -2.79
CA ALA A 17 3.70 2.84 -3.73
C ALA A 17 4.55 3.97 -3.15
N LYS A 18 3.96 4.84 -2.33
CA LYS A 18 4.68 5.91 -1.63
C LYS A 18 5.74 5.37 -0.67
N GLN A 19 5.45 4.30 0.06
CA GLN A 19 6.42 3.72 1.00
C GLN A 19 7.63 3.08 0.29
N SER A 20 7.48 2.66 -0.98
CA SER A 20 8.57 2.05 -1.77
C SER A 20 9.25 0.85 -1.09
N MET A 21 8.54 0.16 -0.18
CA MET A 21 9.04 -0.98 0.57
C MET A 21 7.92 -1.97 0.88
N SER A 22 8.29 -3.19 1.28
CA SER A 22 7.32 -4.20 1.64
C SER A 22 6.62 -3.91 2.97
N ALA A 23 5.46 -4.52 3.20
CA ALA A 23 4.72 -4.39 4.45
C ALA A 23 5.58 -4.79 5.67
N ASP A 24 6.33 -5.89 5.57
CA ASP A 24 7.26 -6.34 6.61
C ASP A 24 8.38 -5.32 6.88
N LYS A 25 8.96 -4.74 5.82
CA LYS A 25 9.99 -3.70 5.96
C LYS A 25 9.42 -2.43 6.59
N TYR A 26 8.19 -2.05 6.24
CA TYR A 26 7.50 -0.91 6.83
C TYR A 26 7.21 -1.14 8.32
N LYS A 27 6.74 -2.34 8.69
CA LYS A 27 6.54 -2.74 10.09
C LYS A 27 7.84 -2.67 10.88
N LYS A 28 8.93 -3.20 10.31
CA LYS A 28 10.26 -3.14 10.94
C LYS A 28 10.75 -1.70 11.11
N LYS A 29 10.59 -0.86 10.09
CA LYS A 29 10.92 0.57 10.14
C LYS A 29 10.21 1.29 11.28
N ILE A 30 8.90 1.08 11.45
CA ILE A 30 8.13 1.69 12.55
C ILE A 30 8.66 1.22 13.91
N TYR A 31 8.98 -0.07 14.03
CA TYR A 31 9.52 -0.63 15.26
C TYR A 31 10.88 -0.03 15.62
N ASP A 32 11.80 0.01 14.65
CA ASP A 32 13.16 0.55 14.81
C ASP A 32 13.12 2.05 15.13
N GLU A 33 12.27 2.83 14.45
CA GLU A 33 12.06 4.26 14.73
C GLU A 33 11.57 4.52 16.16
N ALA A 34 10.66 3.67 16.66
CA ALA A 34 10.13 3.78 18.02
C ALA A 34 11.19 3.44 19.09
N LEU A 35 12.07 2.48 18.81
CA LEU A 35 13.20 2.16 19.68
C LEU A 35 14.23 3.29 19.72
N GLU A 36 14.58 3.86 18.56
CA GLU A 36 15.50 4.99 18.49
C GLU A 36 14.95 6.23 19.23
N GLU A 37 13.66 6.55 19.06
CA GLU A 37 13.03 7.66 19.76
C GLU A 37 13.07 7.47 21.28
N TYR A 38 12.86 6.23 21.75
CA TYR A 38 12.97 5.87 23.15
C TYR A 38 14.39 6.08 23.68
N GLN A 39 15.41 5.58 22.96
CA GLN A 39 16.81 5.72 23.33
C GLN A 39 17.26 7.18 23.35
N ARG A 40 16.84 8.00 22.38
CA ARG A 40 17.12 9.45 22.34
C ARG A 40 16.57 10.16 23.58
N LYS A 41 15.39 9.76 24.06
CA LYS A 41 14.78 10.29 25.29
C LYS A 41 15.45 9.79 26.57
N GLN A 42 16.19 8.68 26.51
CA GLN A 42 16.89 8.08 27.65
C GLN A 42 18.39 8.39 27.74
N LYS A 43 18.92 9.35 26.96
CA LYS A 43 20.32 9.82 27.08
C LYS A 43 20.62 10.26 28.52
N GLY A 44 21.09 9.33 29.33
CA GLY A 44 21.24 9.42 30.78
C GLY A 44 21.43 8.07 31.49
N SER A 45 20.86 6.97 30.98
CA SER A 45 21.09 5.63 31.57
C SER A 45 21.77 4.70 30.58
N GLY A 46 23.02 4.31 30.86
CA GLY A 46 23.86 3.40 30.08
C GLY A 46 23.39 1.94 30.10
N VAL A 47 22.14 1.68 29.73
CA VAL A 47 21.59 0.33 29.66
C VAL A 47 21.73 -0.17 28.22
N SER A 48 22.57 -1.19 28.06
CA SER A 48 22.98 -1.78 26.77
C SER A 48 21.90 -2.65 26.09
N CYS A 49 20.72 -2.82 26.69
CA CYS A 49 19.62 -3.65 26.17
C CYS A 49 18.30 -2.86 26.15
N PRO A 50 17.43 -3.04 25.14
CA PRO A 50 16.11 -2.44 25.16
C PRO A 50 15.34 -2.95 26.38
N THR A 51 14.92 -2.01 27.23
CA THR A 51 14.10 -2.32 28.40
C THR A 51 12.74 -2.83 27.96
N GLU A 52 12.05 -3.57 28.82
CA GLU A 52 10.68 -4.03 28.58
C GLU A 52 9.73 -2.88 28.20
N ALA A 53 9.95 -1.69 28.79
CA ALA A 53 9.24 -0.47 28.45
C ALA A 53 9.52 0.07 27.03
N ALA A 54 10.73 -0.14 26.50
CA ALA A 54 11.08 0.20 25.12
C ALA A 54 10.35 -0.73 24.14
N ILE A 55 10.35 -2.04 24.43
CA ILE A 55 9.68 -3.06 23.62
C ILE A 55 8.18 -2.79 23.58
N MET A 56 7.54 -2.60 24.74
CA MET A 56 6.11 -2.26 24.82
C MET A 56 5.75 -0.99 24.02
N ARG A 57 6.62 0.03 24.02
CA ARG A 57 6.39 1.25 23.22
C ARG A 57 6.50 0.99 21.73
N ALA A 58 7.50 0.23 21.30
CA ALA A 58 7.69 -0.11 19.90
C ALA A 58 6.52 -0.95 19.37
N GLU A 59 6.06 -1.94 20.14
CA GLU A 59 4.85 -2.70 19.81
C GLU A 59 3.61 -1.81 19.74
N LYS A 60 3.46 -0.86 20.68
CA LYS A 60 2.35 0.10 20.64
C LYS A 60 2.42 1.00 19.39
N ALA A 61 3.61 1.40 18.94
CA ALA A 61 3.78 2.18 17.72
C ALA A 61 3.36 1.38 16.48
N VAL A 62 3.77 0.11 16.39
CA VAL A 62 3.34 -0.81 15.33
C VAL A 62 1.81 -1.00 15.37
N ASN A 63 1.25 -1.24 16.56
CA ASN A 63 -0.19 -1.45 16.73
C ASN A 63 -1.03 -0.22 16.31
N LYS A 64 -0.52 1.00 16.54
CA LYS A 64 -1.17 2.23 16.04
C LYS A 64 -1.24 2.30 14.52
N LYS A 65 -0.29 1.67 13.82
CA LYS A 65 -0.19 1.64 12.37
C LYS A 65 -0.66 0.31 11.76
N LEU A 66 -1.28 -0.56 12.56
CA LEU A 66 -1.70 -1.90 12.14
C LEU A 66 -2.66 -1.87 10.94
N ALA A 67 -3.54 -0.88 10.88
CA ALA A 67 -4.45 -0.73 9.75
C ALA A 67 -3.69 -0.46 8.44
N GLU A 68 -2.70 0.44 8.45
CA GLU A 68 -1.86 0.76 7.29
C GLU A 68 -1.01 -0.45 6.87
N ILE A 69 -0.46 -1.18 7.83
CA ILE A 69 0.32 -2.40 7.56
C ILE A 69 -0.55 -3.46 6.87
N ARG A 70 -1.76 -3.71 7.39
CA ARG A 70 -2.72 -4.64 6.77
C ARG A 70 -3.14 -4.21 5.38
N ASP A 71 -3.22 -2.91 5.13
CA ASP A 71 -3.52 -2.37 3.79
C ASP A 71 -2.37 -2.68 2.82
N MET A 72 -1.12 -2.51 3.26
CA MET A 72 0.05 -2.87 2.46
C MET A 72 0.13 -4.38 2.20
N GLU A 73 -0.08 -5.22 3.22
CA GLU A 73 -0.12 -6.69 3.07
C GLU A 73 -1.18 -7.12 2.05
N ALA A 74 -2.38 -6.55 2.13
CA ALA A 74 -3.45 -6.84 1.19
C ALA A 74 -3.09 -6.42 -0.25
N VAL A 75 -2.42 -5.28 -0.43
CA VAL A 75 -1.91 -4.84 -1.74
C VAL A 75 -0.86 -5.82 -2.29
N GLU A 76 0.10 -6.26 -1.47
CA GLU A 76 1.13 -7.22 -1.87
C GLU A 76 0.55 -8.57 -2.31
N LEU A 77 -0.38 -9.12 -1.51
CA LEU A 77 -1.09 -10.35 -1.84
C LEU A 77 -1.88 -10.19 -3.15
N THR A 78 -2.57 -9.05 -3.32
CA THR A 78 -3.33 -8.74 -4.53
C THR A 78 -2.43 -8.69 -5.76
N ILE A 79 -1.29 -7.98 -5.70
CA ILE A 79 -0.35 -7.88 -6.81
C ILE A 79 0.25 -9.25 -7.14
N SER A 80 0.58 -10.04 -6.11
CA SER A 80 1.15 -11.38 -6.28
C SER A 80 0.17 -12.33 -6.97
N GLU A 81 -1.09 -12.33 -6.55
CA GLU A 81 -2.12 -13.17 -7.16
C GLU A 81 -2.47 -12.73 -8.58
N LEU A 82 -2.57 -11.42 -8.84
CA LEU A 82 -2.80 -10.91 -10.20
C LEU A 82 -1.65 -11.26 -11.14
N ARG A 83 -0.40 -11.28 -10.64
CA ARG A 83 0.79 -11.59 -11.46
C ARG A 83 0.76 -13.01 -12.04
N ILE A 84 0.13 -13.95 -11.36
CA ILE A 84 0.08 -15.37 -11.78
C ILE A 84 -0.95 -15.59 -12.90
N LYS A 85 -1.91 -14.67 -13.10
CA LYS A 85 -2.91 -14.77 -14.17
C LYS A 85 -2.28 -14.65 -15.55
N THR A 86 -2.96 -15.18 -16.57
CA THR A 86 -2.51 -15.13 -17.97
C THR A 86 -2.18 -13.71 -18.45
N GLN A 87 -2.99 -12.72 -18.02
CA GLN A 87 -2.77 -11.29 -18.33
C GLN A 87 -2.06 -10.53 -17.19
N GLY A 88 -1.46 -11.24 -16.23
CA GLY A 88 -0.97 -10.67 -14.98
C GLY A 88 0.07 -9.57 -15.13
N ARG A 89 0.97 -9.70 -16.12
CA ARG A 89 1.95 -8.64 -16.43
C ARG A 89 1.28 -7.33 -16.83
N ALA A 90 0.31 -7.39 -17.74
CA ALA A 90 -0.43 -6.21 -18.21
C ALA A 90 -1.26 -5.60 -17.07
N ILE A 91 -1.93 -6.42 -16.27
CA ILE A 91 -2.71 -5.97 -15.12
C ILE A 91 -1.84 -5.22 -14.11
N VAL A 92 -0.70 -5.81 -13.71
CA VAL A 92 0.22 -5.18 -12.75
C VAL A 92 0.82 -3.90 -13.33
N GLN A 93 1.13 -3.88 -14.62
CA GLN A 93 1.62 -2.67 -15.30
C GLN A 93 0.56 -1.55 -15.28
N ALA A 94 -0.71 -1.87 -15.55
CA ALA A 94 -1.81 -0.92 -15.47
C ALA A 94 -1.97 -0.34 -14.05
N ILE A 95 -1.90 -1.18 -13.02
CA ILE A 95 -1.93 -0.74 -11.61
C ILE A 95 -0.80 0.25 -11.33
N LYS A 96 0.42 -0.03 -11.78
CA LYS A 96 1.57 0.85 -11.59
C LYS A 96 1.38 2.19 -12.30
N LEU A 97 1.00 2.18 -13.58
CA LEU A 97 0.82 3.41 -14.36
C LEU A 97 -0.30 4.30 -13.79
N VAL A 98 -1.36 3.70 -13.25
CA VAL A 98 -2.52 4.45 -12.77
C VAL A 98 -2.40 4.85 -11.30
N TYR A 99 -2.06 3.91 -10.42
CA TYR A 99 -2.03 4.18 -8.97
C TYR A 99 -0.64 4.57 -8.48
N PHE A 100 0.46 4.12 -9.09
CA PHE A 100 1.80 4.42 -8.56
C PHE A 100 2.42 5.69 -9.17
N LYS A 101 1.75 6.31 -10.14
CA LYS A 101 2.15 7.61 -10.69
C LYS A 101 1.84 8.74 -9.70
N ASP A 102 2.78 9.68 -9.57
CA ASP A 102 2.63 10.91 -8.76
C ASP A 102 2.02 10.62 -7.37
N VAL A 103 2.61 9.69 -6.61
CA VAL A 103 2.10 9.26 -5.29
C VAL A 103 2.11 10.38 -4.25
N ASP A 104 2.97 11.39 -4.42
CA ASP A 104 3.09 12.52 -3.50
C ASP A 104 2.05 13.62 -3.73
N LYS A 105 1.40 13.65 -4.90
CA LYS A 105 0.38 14.67 -5.22
C LYS A 105 -1.01 14.18 -4.82
N GLU A 106 -1.92 15.08 -4.48
CA GLU A 106 -3.32 14.70 -4.28
C GLU A 106 -3.98 14.34 -5.63
N LEU A 107 -4.88 13.34 -5.64
CA LEU A 107 -5.63 12.99 -6.85
C LEU A 107 -6.72 14.02 -7.11
N LYS A 108 -6.67 14.64 -8.30
CA LYS A 108 -7.72 15.54 -8.77
C LYS A 108 -8.71 14.78 -9.66
N ARG A 109 -9.91 15.37 -9.82
CA ARG A 109 -10.92 14.86 -10.75
C ARG A 109 -10.34 14.87 -12.16
N GLY A 110 -10.36 13.71 -12.83
CA GLY A 110 -9.80 13.53 -14.16
C GLY A 110 -8.45 12.80 -14.18
N ASP A 111 -7.66 12.85 -13.11
CA ASP A 111 -6.31 12.27 -13.08
C ASP A 111 -6.32 10.78 -13.41
N ILE A 112 -7.23 10.01 -12.83
CA ILE A 112 -7.35 8.57 -13.10
C ILE A 112 -7.69 8.32 -14.56
N HIS A 113 -8.52 9.16 -15.18
CA HIS A 113 -8.88 9.01 -16.59
C HIS A 113 -7.67 9.30 -17.48
N THR A 114 -6.97 10.41 -17.26
CA THR A 114 -5.73 10.74 -17.98
C THR A 114 -4.68 9.65 -17.85
N ARG A 115 -4.49 9.10 -16.64
CA ARG A 115 -3.53 8.00 -16.42
C ARG A 115 -3.93 6.69 -17.09
N VAL A 116 -5.23 6.42 -17.20
CA VAL A 116 -5.73 5.25 -17.93
C VAL A 116 -5.49 5.42 -19.43
N HIS A 117 -5.75 6.61 -19.96
CA HIS A 117 -5.47 6.94 -21.35
C HIS A 117 -3.98 6.81 -21.67
N GLU A 118 -3.11 7.33 -20.79
CA GLU A 118 -1.67 7.12 -20.94
C GLU A 118 -1.30 5.64 -20.87
N ALA A 119 -1.94 4.85 -20.01
CA ALA A 119 -1.63 3.42 -19.88
C ALA A 119 -1.99 2.62 -21.15
N GLU A 120 -3.00 3.02 -21.91
CA GLU A 120 -3.33 2.43 -23.22
C GLU A 120 -2.21 2.59 -24.24
N LEU A 121 -1.41 3.67 -24.15
CA LEU A 121 -0.25 3.85 -25.04
C LEU A 121 0.88 2.85 -24.76
N TYR A 122 0.96 2.32 -23.53
CA TYR A 122 2.02 1.40 -23.10
C TYR A 122 1.58 -0.06 -23.04
N ILE A 123 0.28 -0.30 -22.96
CA ILE A 123 -0.29 -1.64 -22.82
C ILE A 123 -1.25 -1.85 -23.99
N PRO A 124 -1.12 -2.92 -24.80
CA PRO A 124 -1.99 -3.16 -25.95
C PRO A 124 -3.39 -3.61 -25.51
N ALA A 125 -4.12 -2.72 -24.83
CA ALA A 125 -5.44 -2.94 -24.28
C ALA A 125 -6.18 -1.60 -24.21
N SER A 126 -7.46 -1.61 -24.58
CA SER A 126 -8.28 -0.40 -24.55
C SER A 126 -8.55 0.09 -23.13
N GLU A 127 -8.93 1.37 -22.98
CA GLU A 127 -9.30 1.95 -21.70
C GLU A 127 -10.33 1.10 -20.93
N ARG A 128 -11.30 0.51 -21.64
CA ARG A 128 -12.32 -0.37 -21.07
C ARG A 128 -11.69 -1.58 -20.36
N TRP A 129 -10.69 -2.22 -20.98
CA TRP A 129 -9.98 -3.35 -20.38
C TRP A 129 -9.13 -2.92 -19.19
N ILE A 130 -8.47 -1.76 -19.28
CA ILE A 130 -7.71 -1.19 -18.17
C ILE A 130 -8.63 -0.92 -16.97
N TYR A 131 -9.80 -0.29 -17.18
CA TYR A 131 -10.77 -0.08 -16.11
C TYR A 131 -11.29 -1.39 -15.51
N ASN A 132 -11.47 -2.44 -16.32
CA ASN A 132 -11.86 -3.76 -15.85
C ASN A 132 -10.78 -4.38 -14.95
N TRP A 133 -9.51 -4.34 -15.36
CA TRP A 133 -8.39 -4.82 -14.55
C TRP A 133 -8.25 -4.04 -13.24
N LEU A 134 -8.40 -2.70 -13.27
CA LEU A 134 -8.39 -1.88 -12.06
C LEU A 134 -9.58 -2.17 -11.14
N ARG A 135 -10.75 -2.51 -11.70
CA ARG A 135 -11.91 -2.95 -10.93
C ARG A 135 -11.65 -4.31 -10.28
N GLU A 136 -11.06 -5.24 -11.01
CA GLU A 136 -10.69 -6.56 -10.52
C GLU A 136 -9.67 -6.47 -9.37
N ALA A 137 -8.61 -5.67 -9.55
CA ALA A 137 -7.61 -5.42 -8.51
C ALA A 137 -8.23 -4.86 -7.23
N ARG A 138 -9.17 -3.91 -7.34
CA ARG A 138 -9.86 -3.34 -6.17
C ARG A 138 -10.77 -4.34 -5.46
N LYS A 139 -11.43 -5.23 -6.21
CA LYS A 139 -12.24 -6.32 -5.62
C LYS A 139 -11.37 -7.30 -4.87
N LEU A 140 -10.28 -7.76 -5.50
CA LEU A 140 -9.36 -8.70 -4.89
C LEU A 140 -8.69 -8.11 -3.65
N PHE A 141 -8.27 -6.84 -3.71
CA PHE A 141 -7.79 -6.12 -2.53
C PHE A 141 -8.83 -6.10 -1.40
N ALA A 142 -10.08 -5.74 -1.71
CA ALA A 142 -11.13 -5.68 -0.71
C ALA A 142 -11.40 -7.05 -0.07
N GLU A 143 -11.32 -8.13 -0.83
CA GLU A 143 -11.39 -9.50 -0.33
C GLU A 143 -10.21 -9.84 0.58
N LYS A 144 -8.96 -9.63 0.12
CA LYS A 144 -7.74 -9.89 0.93
C LYS A 144 -7.72 -9.07 2.21
N ARG A 145 -8.28 -7.87 2.18
CA ARG A 145 -8.34 -6.97 3.34
C ARG A 145 -9.47 -7.31 4.31
N GLY A 146 -10.44 -8.14 3.91
CA GLY A 146 -11.61 -8.49 4.70
C GLY A 146 -12.70 -7.41 4.72
N LEU A 147 -12.77 -6.56 3.68
CA LEU A 147 -13.82 -5.55 3.56
C LEU A 147 -15.13 -6.19 3.09
N ARG A 148 -16.26 -5.75 3.65
CA ARG A 148 -17.60 -6.18 3.20
C ARG A 148 -18.01 -5.37 1.97
N ILE A 149 -18.06 -6.02 0.80
CA ILE A 149 -18.32 -5.40 -0.52
C ILE A 149 -19.81 -5.32 -0.84
#